data_AF-A0A1Q1FIN0-F1
#
_entry.id   AF-A0A1Q1FIN0-F1
#
_cell.length_a   1.000
_cell.length_b   1.000
_cell.length_c   1.000
_cell.angle_alpha   90.00
_cell.angle_beta   90.00
_cell.angle_gamma   90.00
#
_symmetry.space_group_name_H-M   'P 1'
#
loop_
_entity.id
_entity.type
_entity.pdbx_description
1 polymer ?
#
loop_
_entity_poly.entity_id
_entity_poly.type
_entity_poly.pdbx_seq_one_letter_code
_entity_poly.pdbx_strand_id
1 'polypeptide(L)'
;MNAADFLDGIRQEQQTELSRLGSSKSLYADTEGEMEEDAVLAAVADVFYHADSIFEDWADDADGAAADLLADAADLAGEQYGTVAGELDDHEPGDPSPLAEYLQGLDTDPERVAGVLGWALVVDNKIGQAVGFFVGQASPGTASTFRDVRGTVESLVDDAPDVLVDVCDSSDDEELAHDAAVGTVQAAYDDYFDTLEDLGVNPKPVC
;
A
#
# COMPACT_ATOMS: atom_id res chain seq x y z
N MET A 1 -22.87 5.95 1.04
CA MET A 1 -22.23 6.37 -0.24
C MET A 1 -22.43 5.31 -1.33
N ASN A 2 -21.85 5.47 -2.52
CA ASN A 2 -21.73 4.39 -3.51
C ASN A 2 -20.26 3.96 -3.63
N ALA A 3 -20.00 2.65 -3.64
CA ALA A 3 -18.66 2.07 -3.68
C ALA A 3 -17.79 2.60 -4.84
N ALA A 4 -18.34 2.59 -6.06
CA ALA A 4 -17.62 3.06 -7.24
C ALA A 4 -17.35 4.57 -7.19
N ASP A 5 -18.34 5.37 -6.76
CA ASP A 5 -18.16 6.82 -6.62
C ASP A 5 -17.10 7.16 -5.57
N PHE A 6 -17.01 6.39 -4.47
CA PHE A 6 -15.98 6.58 -3.43
C PHE A 6 -14.59 6.28 -3.98
N LEU A 7 -14.40 5.11 -4.60
CA LEU A 7 -13.12 4.73 -5.22
C LEU A 7 -12.67 5.73 -6.29
N ASP A 8 -13.59 6.13 -7.16
CA ASP A 8 -13.30 7.13 -8.19
C ASP A 8 -12.99 8.50 -7.59
N GLY A 9 -13.60 8.86 -6.46
CA GLY A 9 -13.27 10.06 -5.68
C GLY A 9 -11.81 10.06 -5.23
N ILE A 10 -11.38 9.02 -4.53
CA ILE A 10 -10.00 8.86 -4.04
C ILE A 10 -9.00 8.90 -5.20
N ARG A 11 -9.25 8.13 -6.27
CA ARG A 11 -8.36 8.09 -7.45
C ARG A 11 -8.25 9.43 -8.17
N GLN A 12 -9.32 10.21 -8.21
CA GLN A 12 -9.32 11.53 -8.85
C GLN A 12 -8.57 12.55 -7.99
N GLU A 13 -8.81 12.55 -6.69
CA GLU A 13 -8.17 13.47 -5.75
C GLU A 13 -6.67 13.21 -5.66
N GLN A 14 -6.28 11.95 -5.48
CA GLN A 14 -4.89 11.50 -5.32
C GLN A 14 -4.20 11.14 -6.64
N GLN A 15 -4.73 11.58 -7.78
CA GLN A 15 -4.22 11.19 -9.10
C GLN A 15 -2.74 11.52 -9.28
N THR A 16 -2.29 12.67 -8.76
CA THR A 16 -0.93 13.14 -9.01
C THR A 16 0.08 12.40 -8.15
N GLU A 17 -0.26 12.17 -6.89
CA GLU A 17 0.46 11.43 -5.87
C GLU A 17 0.64 9.98 -6.32
N LEU A 18 -0.46 9.30 -6.66
CA LEU A 18 -0.42 7.93 -7.19
C LEU A 18 0.42 7.85 -8.48
N SER A 19 0.33 8.85 -9.37
CA SER A 19 1.20 8.89 -10.55
C SER A 19 2.69 9.06 -10.23
N ARG A 20 3.05 9.68 -9.10
CA ARG A 20 4.43 9.84 -8.64
C ARG A 20 4.95 8.56 -8.00
N LEU A 21 4.13 7.93 -7.16
CA LEU A 21 4.37 6.63 -6.54
C LEU A 21 4.47 5.52 -7.59
N GLY A 22 3.72 5.62 -8.69
CA GLY A 22 3.80 4.73 -9.85
C GLY A 22 4.97 5.02 -10.80
N SER A 23 5.96 5.83 -10.41
CA SER A 23 7.10 6.19 -11.25
C SER A 23 8.37 5.45 -10.85
N SER A 24 9.33 5.33 -11.78
CA SER A 24 10.61 4.67 -11.50
C SER A 24 11.43 5.34 -10.39
N LYS A 25 11.08 6.58 -10.00
CA LYS A 25 11.69 7.24 -8.85
C LYS A 25 11.16 6.71 -7.52
N SER A 26 9.96 6.15 -7.47
CA SER A 26 9.45 5.52 -6.25
C SER A 26 10.34 4.37 -5.87
N LEU A 27 10.61 3.45 -6.80
CA LEU A 27 11.51 2.34 -6.55
C LEU A 27 12.94 2.78 -6.16
N TYR A 28 13.40 3.91 -6.71
CA TYR A 28 14.68 4.50 -6.30
C TYR A 28 14.64 5.02 -4.86
N ALA A 29 13.54 5.64 -4.44
CA ALA A 29 13.35 6.07 -3.05
C ALA A 29 13.20 4.87 -2.11
N ASP A 30 12.35 3.90 -2.46
CA ASP A 30 12.07 2.69 -1.67
C ASP A 30 13.34 1.85 -1.42
N THR A 31 14.35 1.97 -2.28
CA THR A 31 15.63 1.26 -2.14
C THR A 31 16.77 2.16 -1.65
N GLU A 32 16.47 3.37 -1.18
CA GLU A 32 17.47 4.39 -0.78
C GLU A 32 18.58 4.63 -1.83
N GLY A 33 18.21 4.43 -3.09
CA GLY A 33 19.07 4.55 -4.26
C GLY A 33 19.94 3.35 -4.60
N GLU A 34 19.84 2.23 -3.88
CA GLU A 34 20.60 1.01 -4.17
C GLU A 34 20.20 0.38 -5.50
N MET A 35 18.90 0.24 -5.78
CA MET A 35 18.37 -0.29 -7.05
C MET A 35 18.96 -1.66 -7.47
N GLU A 36 19.29 -2.51 -6.50
CA GLU A 36 19.69 -3.90 -6.69
C GLU A 36 18.51 -4.85 -6.40
N GLU A 37 18.56 -6.10 -6.90
CA GLU A 37 17.45 -7.05 -6.76
C GLU A 37 17.06 -7.29 -5.29
N ASP A 38 18.04 -7.54 -4.43
CA ASP A 38 17.82 -7.79 -3.01
C ASP A 38 17.20 -6.57 -2.29
N ALA A 39 17.65 -5.37 -2.64
CA ALA A 39 17.11 -4.12 -2.06
C ALA A 39 15.64 -3.91 -2.46
N VAL A 40 15.29 -4.20 -3.72
CA VAL A 40 13.90 -4.14 -4.18
C VAL A 40 13.03 -5.17 -3.47
N LEU A 41 13.51 -6.40 -3.33
CA LEU A 41 12.80 -7.47 -2.62
C LEU A 41 12.59 -7.10 -1.14
N ALA A 42 13.63 -6.63 -0.47
CA ALA A 42 13.57 -6.24 0.94
C ALA A 42 12.58 -5.09 1.16
N ALA A 43 12.64 -4.04 0.35
CA ALA A 43 11.73 -2.90 0.46
C ALA A 43 10.25 -3.31 0.28
N VAL A 44 9.96 -4.23 -0.64
CA VAL A 44 8.58 -4.73 -0.82
C VAL A 44 8.19 -5.68 0.31
N ALA A 45 9.11 -6.53 0.80
CA ALA A 45 8.84 -7.41 1.93
C ALA A 45 8.50 -6.60 3.19
N ASP A 46 9.23 -5.52 3.49
CA ASP A 46 8.93 -4.64 4.62
C ASP A 46 7.51 -4.07 4.56
N VAL A 47 7.07 -3.62 3.38
CA VAL A 47 5.71 -3.08 3.18
C VAL A 47 4.64 -4.12 3.54
N PHE A 48 4.82 -5.37 3.11
CA PHE A 48 3.87 -6.44 3.42
C PHE A 48 3.95 -6.91 4.86
N TYR A 49 5.15 -6.98 5.45
CA TYR A 49 5.35 -7.37 6.84
C TYR A 49 4.61 -6.42 7.80
N HIS A 50 4.79 -5.11 7.62
CA HIS A 50 4.13 -4.12 8.47
C HIS A 50 2.62 -4.11 8.24
N ALA A 51 2.16 -4.29 7.00
CA ALA A 51 0.73 -4.37 6.68
C ALA A 51 0.06 -5.58 7.33
N ASP A 52 0.68 -6.76 7.26
CA ASP A 52 0.20 -8.01 7.90
C ASP A 52 -0.06 -7.79 9.39
N SER A 53 0.96 -7.31 10.12
CA SER A 53 0.84 -7.06 11.56
C SER A 53 -0.23 -6.03 11.90
N ILE A 54 -0.35 -4.95 11.12
CA ILE A 54 -1.33 -3.89 11.38
C ILE A 54 -2.75 -4.38 11.11
N PHE A 55 -2.96 -5.08 10.00
CA PHE A 55 -4.27 -5.55 9.59
C PHE A 55 -4.75 -6.71 10.47
N GLU A 56 -3.85 -7.57 10.95
CA GLU A 56 -4.16 -8.61 11.95
C GLU A 56 -4.65 -7.98 13.25
N ASP A 57 -3.93 -6.98 13.79
CA ASP A 57 -4.33 -6.26 15.00
C ASP A 57 -5.70 -5.59 14.83
N TRP A 58 -5.97 -5.01 13.65
CA TRP A 58 -7.27 -4.42 13.35
C TRP A 58 -8.39 -5.44 13.23
N ALA A 59 -8.14 -6.59 12.61
CA ALA A 59 -9.11 -7.65 12.45
C ALA A 59 -9.52 -8.23 13.81
N ASP A 60 -8.58 -8.35 14.75
CA ASP A 60 -8.82 -8.83 16.12
C ASP A 60 -9.71 -7.86 16.93
N ASP A 61 -9.64 -6.56 16.64
CA ASP A 61 -10.38 -5.50 17.33
C ASP A 61 -11.74 -5.15 16.67
N ALA A 62 -11.93 -5.49 15.40
CA ALA A 62 -13.12 -5.16 14.62
C ALA A 62 -14.22 -6.23 14.75
N ASP A 63 -15.41 -5.91 14.24
CA ASP A 63 -16.54 -6.86 14.14
C ASP A 63 -17.16 -6.84 12.74
N GLY A 64 -17.82 -7.95 12.36
CA GLY A 64 -18.64 -8.02 11.15
C GLY A 64 -17.83 -7.87 9.86
N ALA A 65 -18.38 -7.12 8.89
CA ALA A 65 -17.78 -7.01 7.56
C ALA A 65 -16.41 -6.31 7.55
N ALA A 66 -16.15 -5.42 8.51
CA ALA A 66 -14.83 -4.82 8.69
C ALA A 66 -13.81 -5.89 9.08
N ALA A 67 -14.10 -6.68 10.11
CA ALA A 67 -13.23 -7.76 10.58
C ALA A 67 -12.91 -8.78 9.47
N ASP A 68 -13.92 -9.17 8.68
CA ASP A 68 -13.73 -10.11 7.58
C ASP A 68 -12.75 -9.56 6.52
N LEU A 69 -12.93 -8.30 6.07
CA LEU A 69 -12.02 -7.69 5.10
C LEU A 69 -10.60 -7.49 5.67
N LEU A 70 -10.51 -7.06 6.93
CA LEU A 70 -9.24 -6.81 7.60
C LEU A 70 -8.44 -8.10 7.76
N ALA A 71 -9.11 -9.20 8.12
CA ALA A 71 -8.49 -10.53 8.19
C ALA A 71 -8.02 -10.99 6.81
N ASP A 72 -8.85 -10.84 5.76
CA ASP A 72 -8.47 -11.19 4.39
C ASP A 72 -7.27 -10.33 3.91
N ALA A 73 -7.22 -9.06 4.29
CA ALA A 73 -6.10 -8.16 3.97
C ALA A 73 -4.82 -8.56 4.71
N ALA A 74 -4.92 -8.96 5.98
CA ALA A 74 -3.80 -9.47 6.78
C ALA A 74 -3.25 -10.77 6.18
N ASP A 75 -4.11 -11.77 5.96
CA ASP A 75 -3.73 -13.04 5.34
C ASP A 75 -3.04 -12.82 3.99
N LEU A 76 -3.59 -11.94 3.15
CA LEU A 76 -2.96 -11.55 1.89
C LEU A 76 -1.58 -10.97 2.10
N ALA A 77 -1.45 -9.99 3.00
CA ALA A 77 -0.18 -9.32 3.26
C ALA A 77 0.87 -10.31 3.79
N GLY A 78 0.52 -11.18 4.73
CA GLY A 78 1.39 -12.23 5.26
C GLY A 78 1.82 -13.25 4.19
N GLU A 79 0.90 -13.68 3.32
CA GLU A 79 1.22 -14.55 2.19
C GLU A 79 2.16 -13.88 1.17
N GLN A 80 1.94 -12.61 0.87
CA GLN A 80 2.80 -11.86 -0.06
C GLN A 80 4.16 -11.56 0.56
N TYR A 81 4.23 -11.25 1.85
CA TYR A 81 5.48 -11.16 2.60
C TYR A 81 6.28 -12.45 2.48
N GLY A 82 5.67 -13.61 2.79
CA GLY A 82 6.34 -14.90 2.67
C GLY A 82 6.79 -15.23 1.24
N THR A 83 6.02 -14.80 0.25
CA THR A 83 6.37 -14.96 -1.18
C THR A 83 7.58 -14.11 -1.57
N VAL A 84 7.59 -12.82 -1.21
CA VAL A 84 8.66 -11.89 -1.60
C VAL A 84 9.93 -12.13 -0.78
N ALA A 85 9.81 -12.27 0.54
CA ALA A 85 10.95 -12.58 1.41
C ALA A 85 11.55 -13.96 1.11
N GLY A 86 10.76 -14.90 0.58
CA GLY A 86 11.24 -16.22 0.15
C GLY A 86 12.19 -16.19 -1.07
N GLU A 87 12.26 -15.08 -1.80
CA GLU A 87 13.24 -14.87 -2.87
C GLU A 87 14.61 -14.39 -2.32
N LEU A 88 14.68 -13.99 -1.04
CA LEU A 88 15.90 -13.59 -0.35
C LEU A 88 16.55 -14.77 0.40
N ASP A 89 17.86 -14.72 0.59
CA ASP A 89 18.58 -15.70 1.43
C ASP A 89 18.19 -15.59 2.91
N ASP A 90 17.96 -14.35 3.38
CA ASP A 90 17.46 -13.99 4.70
C ASP A 90 16.84 -12.58 4.63
N HIS A 91 15.86 -12.30 5.48
CA HIS A 91 15.23 -10.98 5.57
C HIS A 91 14.81 -10.70 7.01
N GLU A 92 15.34 -9.61 7.58
CA GLU A 92 14.94 -9.06 8.87
C GLU A 92 14.17 -7.77 8.59
N PRO A 93 12.87 -7.70 8.93
CA PRO A 93 12.08 -6.51 8.64
C PRO A 93 12.63 -5.26 9.31
N GLY A 94 12.60 -4.14 8.57
CA GLY A 94 13.04 -2.83 9.04
C GLY A 94 12.06 -2.15 10.01
N ASP A 95 12.42 -0.94 10.43
CA ASP A 95 11.51 -0.07 11.19
C ASP A 95 10.26 0.28 10.35
N PRO A 96 9.10 0.55 10.99
CA PRO A 96 7.90 0.97 10.27
C PRO A 96 8.14 2.22 9.42
N SER A 97 7.65 2.20 8.17
CA SER A 97 7.65 3.38 7.31
C SER A 97 6.62 4.43 7.77
N PRO A 98 6.71 5.70 7.33
CA PRO A 98 5.68 6.70 7.62
C PRO A 98 4.27 6.27 7.18
N LEU A 99 4.15 5.48 6.11
CA LEU A 99 2.90 4.85 5.70
C LEU A 99 2.38 3.87 6.76
N ALA A 100 3.24 2.99 7.28
CA ALA A 100 2.87 2.05 8.34
C ALA A 100 2.52 2.78 9.65
N GLU A 101 3.25 3.83 10.01
CA GLU A 101 2.95 4.67 11.16
C GLU A 101 1.61 5.39 11.03
N TYR A 102 1.30 5.92 9.82
CA TYR A 102 0.00 6.54 9.54
C TYR A 102 -1.13 5.53 9.70
N LEU A 103 -0.98 4.34 9.09
CA LEU A 103 -1.96 3.26 9.22
C LEU A 103 -2.17 2.94 10.69
N GLN A 104 -1.14 2.64 11.49
CA GLN A 104 -1.28 2.33 12.94
C GLN A 104 -2.09 3.36 13.73
N GLY A 105 -2.17 4.62 13.28
CA GLY A 105 -2.94 5.67 13.92
C GLY A 105 -4.45 5.66 13.65
N LEU A 106 -4.95 4.84 12.72
CA LEU A 106 -6.37 4.75 12.37
C LEU A 106 -7.15 3.92 13.40
N ASP A 107 -8.29 4.45 13.85
CA ASP A 107 -8.99 3.94 15.04
C ASP A 107 -10.31 3.25 14.70
N THR A 108 -11.13 3.87 13.85
CA THR A 108 -12.48 3.36 13.55
C THR A 108 -12.50 2.40 12.36
N ASP A 109 -13.49 1.50 12.32
CA ASP A 109 -13.65 0.55 11.21
C ASP A 109 -13.74 1.25 9.83
N PRO A 110 -14.50 2.35 9.63
CA PRO A 110 -14.46 3.11 8.38
C PRO A 110 -13.07 3.61 8.01
N GLU A 111 -12.30 4.15 8.96
CA GLU A 111 -10.94 4.61 8.72
C GLU A 111 -10.02 3.46 8.34
N ARG A 112 -10.05 2.35 9.08
CA ARG A 112 -9.18 1.18 8.85
C ARG A 112 -9.44 0.51 7.50
N VAL A 113 -10.71 0.30 7.15
CA VAL A 113 -11.12 -0.24 5.85
C VAL A 113 -10.68 0.70 4.72
N ALA A 114 -10.86 2.01 4.89
CA ALA A 114 -10.40 2.99 3.90
C ALA A 114 -8.86 3.10 3.83
N GLY A 115 -8.18 2.86 4.95
CA GLY A 115 -6.73 2.74 5.04
C GLY A 115 -6.21 1.56 4.21
N VAL A 116 -6.86 0.39 4.29
CA VAL A 116 -6.56 -0.76 3.41
C VAL A 116 -6.72 -0.38 1.94
N LEU A 117 -7.78 0.33 1.58
CA LEU A 117 -7.98 0.82 0.20
C LEU A 117 -6.84 1.75 -0.24
N GLY A 118 -6.49 2.74 0.58
CA GLY A 118 -5.40 3.68 0.29
C GLY A 118 -4.06 2.95 0.13
N TRP A 119 -3.77 2.01 1.04
CA TRP A 119 -2.57 1.18 1.00
C TRP A 119 -2.51 0.33 -0.27
N ALA A 120 -3.61 -0.33 -0.64
CA ALA A 120 -3.68 -1.16 -1.84
C ALA A 120 -3.46 -0.33 -3.12
N LEU A 121 -3.98 0.90 -3.20
CA LEU A 121 -3.72 1.84 -4.30
C LEU A 121 -2.24 2.23 -4.38
N VAL A 122 -1.58 2.51 -3.24
CA VAL A 122 -0.15 2.83 -3.19
C VAL A 122 0.67 1.62 -3.67
N VAL A 123 0.41 0.44 -3.09
CA VAL A 123 1.16 -0.79 -3.37
C VAL A 123 0.98 -1.23 -4.82
N ASP A 124 -0.22 -1.17 -5.38
CA ASP A 124 -0.46 -1.47 -6.80
C ASP A 124 0.44 -0.63 -7.73
N ASN A 125 0.53 0.67 -7.45
CA ASN A 125 1.35 1.60 -8.23
C ASN A 125 2.85 1.30 -8.07
N LYS A 126 3.32 1.02 -6.86
CA LYS A 126 4.73 0.70 -6.58
C LYS A 126 5.14 -0.66 -7.18
N ILE A 127 4.32 -1.70 -7.03
CA ILE A 127 4.61 -3.04 -7.57
C ILE A 127 4.72 -3.03 -9.10
N GLY A 128 3.94 -2.19 -9.78
CA GLY A 128 4.09 -1.98 -11.23
C GLY A 128 5.52 -1.63 -11.64
N GLN A 129 6.26 -0.88 -10.80
CA GLN A 129 7.67 -0.56 -11.03
C GLN A 129 8.60 -1.75 -10.75
N ALA A 130 8.35 -2.53 -9.71
CA ALA A 130 9.11 -3.76 -9.44
C ALA A 130 9.00 -4.76 -10.61
N VAL A 131 7.81 -4.94 -11.18
CA VAL A 131 7.62 -5.76 -12.39
C VAL A 131 8.50 -5.25 -13.54
N GLY A 132 8.50 -3.94 -13.78
CA GLY A 132 9.31 -3.31 -14.83
C GLY A 132 10.82 -3.50 -14.58
N PHE A 133 11.26 -3.37 -13.33
CA PHE A 133 12.64 -3.58 -12.91
C PHE A 133 13.12 -5.00 -13.19
N PHE A 134 12.41 -6.03 -12.71
CA PHE A 134 12.83 -7.44 -12.91
C PHE A 134 12.74 -7.90 -14.37
N VAL A 135 11.83 -7.33 -15.17
CA VAL A 135 11.87 -7.50 -16.64
C VAL A 135 13.16 -6.93 -17.22
N GLY A 136 13.60 -5.76 -16.75
CA GLY A 136 14.85 -5.12 -17.14
C GLY A 136 16.09 -5.91 -16.74
N GLN A 137 16.07 -6.57 -15.57
CA GLN A 137 17.16 -7.43 -15.08
C GLN A 137 17.22 -8.82 -15.76
N ALA A 138 16.30 -9.11 -16.68
CA ALA A 138 16.15 -10.43 -17.28
C ALA A 138 15.84 -11.53 -16.23
N SER A 139 15.09 -11.18 -15.18
CA SER A 139 14.50 -12.11 -14.21
C SER A 139 12.98 -12.28 -14.46
N PRO A 140 12.57 -13.04 -15.49
CA PRO A 140 11.16 -13.20 -15.83
C PRO A 140 10.37 -14.01 -14.80
N GLY A 141 11.04 -14.83 -13.98
CA GLY A 141 10.43 -15.59 -12.88
C GLY A 141 9.93 -14.64 -11.79
N THR A 142 10.84 -13.87 -11.20
CA THR A 142 10.52 -12.86 -10.18
C THR A 142 9.57 -11.80 -10.72
N ALA A 143 9.72 -11.37 -11.99
CA ALA A 143 8.73 -10.49 -12.61
C ALA A 143 7.34 -11.11 -12.75
N SER A 144 7.21 -12.44 -12.84
CA SER A 144 5.92 -13.12 -12.80
C SER A 144 5.35 -13.11 -11.39
N THR A 145 6.18 -13.42 -10.39
CA THR A 145 5.82 -13.32 -8.96
C THR A 145 5.20 -11.97 -8.64
N PHE A 146 5.87 -10.86 -9.00
CA PHE A 146 5.33 -9.53 -8.77
C PHE A 146 4.03 -9.21 -9.53
N ARG A 147 3.76 -9.84 -10.68
CA ARG A 147 2.46 -9.69 -11.35
C ARG A 147 1.35 -10.41 -10.59
N ASP A 148 1.65 -11.57 -10.03
CA ASP A 148 0.70 -12.33 -9.23
C ASP A 148 0.40 -11.57 -7.92
N VAL A 149 1.44 -11.07 -7.24
CA VAL A 149 1.31 -10.18 -6.06
C VAL A 149 0.48 -8.94 -6.38
N ARG A 150 0.71 -8.30 -7.54
CA ARG A 150 -0.09 -7.13 -7.95
C ARG A 150 -1.57 -7.49 -8.09
N GLY A 151 -1.87 -8.65 -8.66
CA GLY A 151 -3.24 -9.12 -8.85
C GLY A 151 -3.96 -9.43 -7.54
N THR A 152 -3.25 -9.90 -6.51
CA THR A 152 -3.85 -10.07 -5.18
C THR A 152 -4.13 -8.71 -4.54
N VAL A 153 -3.19 -7.77 -4.58
CA VAL A 153 -3.42 -6.40 -4.06
C VAL A 153 -4.57 -5.69 -4.78
N GLU A 154 -4.70 -5.87 -6.10
CA GLU A 154 -5.81 -5.30 -6.88
C GLU A 154 -7.19 -5.78 -6.39
N SER A 155 -7.33 -6.97 -5.77
CA SER A 155 -8.63 -7.42 -5.24
C SER A 155 -9.09 -6.59 -4.04
N LEU A 156 -8.17 -6.14 -3.18
CA LEU A 156 -8.51 -5.25 -2.06
C LEU A 156 -9.04 -3.89 -2.54
N VAL A 157 -8.58 -3.41 -3.70
CA VAL A 157 -9.09 -2.18 -4.32
C VAL A 157 -10.53 -2.33 -4.79
N ASP A 158 -10.92 -3.54 -5.19
CA ASP A 158 -12.28 -3.87 -5.61
C ASP A 158 -13.21 -4.13 -4.40
N ASP A 159 -12.72 -4.81 -3.37
CA ASP A 159 -13.53 -5.28 -2.23
C ASP A 159 -13.75 -4.20 -1.14
N ALA A 160 -12.73 -3.41 -0.81
CA ALA A 160 -12.81 -2.45 0.28
C ALA A 160 -13.91 -1.38 0.10
N PRO A 161 -14.14 -0.81 -1.10
CA PRO A 161 -15.23 0.15 -1.30
C PRO A 161 -16.64 -0.43 -1.06
N ASP A 162 -16.84 -1.73 -1.33
CA ASP A 162 -18.11 -2.40 -1.04
C ASP A 162 -18.32 -2.55 0.47
N VAL A 163 -17.27 -2.90 1.22
CA VAL A 163 -17.31 -2.97 2.69
C VAL A 163 -17.54 -1.59 3.31
N LEU A 164 -16.96 -0.52 2.75
CA LEU A 164 -17.19 0.85 3.19
C LEU A 164 -18.67 1.25 3.13
N VAL A 165 -19.43 0.76 2.15
CA VAL A 165 -20.88 1.01 2.06
C VAL A 165 -21.62 0.41 3.26
N ASP A 166 -21.13 -0.69 3.82
CA ASP A 166 -21.76 -1.38 4.94
C ASP A 166 -21.32 -0.84 6.31
N VAL A 167 -20.07 -0.35 6.44
CA VAL A 167 -19.53 0.13 7.73
C VAL A 167 -19.75 1.63 7.97
N CYS A 168 -20.05 2.42 6.93
CA CYS A 168 -20.38 3.83 7.08
C CYS A 168 -21.88 4.03 7.28
N ASP A 169 -22.28 4.39 8.51
CA ASP A 169 -23.68 4.64 8.88
C ASP A 169 -24.12 6.10 8.65
N SER A 170 -23.16 7.01 8.48
CA SER A 170 -23.39 8.45 8.41
C SER A 170 -22.45 9.16 7.42
N SER A 171 -22.79 10.41 7.10
CA SER A 171 -21.90 11.27 6.31
C SER A 171 -20.58 11.58 7.02
N ASP A 172 -20.58 11.54 8.35
CA ASP A 172 -19.37 11.80 9.13
C ASP A 172 -18.42 10.60 9.02
N ASP A 173 -18.96 9.37 8.99
CA ASP A 173 -18.17 8.15 8.73
C ASP A 173 -17.63 8.15 7.29
N GLU A 174 -18.44 8.59 6.32
CA GLU A 174 -18.00 8.75 4.92
C GLU A 174 -16.84 9.75 4.79
N GLU A 175 -16.87 10.87 5.53
CA GLU A 175 -15.79 11.87 5.56
C GLU A 175 -14.53 11.32 6.24
N LEU A 176 -14.67 10.62 7.37
CA LEU A 176 -13.55 9.98 8.06
C LEU A 176 -12.87 8.91 7.19
N ALA A 177 -13.65 8.04 6.53
CA ALA A 177 -13.13 7.06 5.59
C ALA A 177 -12.40 7.73 4.43
N HIS A 178 -12.97 8.80 3.87
CA HIS A 178 -12.34 9.52 2.77
C HIS A 178 -10.98 10.11 3.18
N ASP A 179 -10.94 10.81 4.31
CA ASP A 179 -9.71 11.40 4.86
C ASP A 179 -8.67 10.32 5.20
N ALA A 180 -9.09 9.16 5.70
CA ALA A 180 -8.20 8.04 5.99
C ALA A 180 -7.54 7.49 4.72
N ALA A 181 -8.31 7.23 3.65
CA ALA A 181 -7.78 6.77 2.37
C ALA A 181 -6.84 7.80 1.73
N VAL A 182 -7.23 9.08 1.72
CA VAL A 182 -6.40 10.19 1.21
C VAL A 182 -5.10 10.31 2.01
N GLY A 183 -5.18 10.33 3.34
CA GLY A 183 -4.00 10.46 4.19
C GLY A 183 -3.05 9.27 4.09
N THR A 184 -3.57 8.08 3.79
CA THR A 184 -2.73 6.90 3.52
C THR A 184 -1.88 7.09 2.27
N VAL A 185 -2.48 7.59 1.18
CA VAL A 185 -1.74 7.89 -0.06
C VAL A 185 -0.76 9.05 0.17
N GLN A 186 -1.18 10.08 0.91
CA GLN A 186 -0.34 11.23 1.24
C GLN A 186 0.88 10.83 2.07
N ALA A 187 0.72 9.98 3.09
CA ALA A 187 1.82 9.50 3.91
C ALA A 187 2.89 8.77 3.07
N ALA A 188 2.46 7.94 2.12
CA ALA A 188 3.38 7.30 1.18
C ALA A 188 4.05 8.28 0.23
N TYR A 189 3.32 9.32 -0.22
CA TYR A 189 3.87 10.35 -1.10
C TYR A 189 4.89 11.24 -0.39
N ASP A 190 4.62 11.65 0.85
CA ASP A 190 5.52 12.50 1.65
C ASP A 190 6.82 11.75 1.94
N ASP A 191 6.74 10.48 2.33
CA ASP A 191 7.92 9.61 2.51
C ASP A 191 8.77 9.49 1.22
N TYR A 192 8.11 9.24 0.09
CA TYR A 192 8.75 9.26 -1.23
C TYR A 192 9.44 10.60 -1.54
N PHE A 193 8.78 11.71 -1.21
CA PHE A 193 9.28 13.05 -1.50
C PHE A 193 10.51 13.36 -0.65
N ASP A 194 10.40 13.16 0.66
CA ASP A 194 11.46 13.43 1.65
C ASP A 194 12.68 12.55 1.38
N THR A 195 12.48 11.26 1.13
CA THR A 195 13.56 10.32 0.78
C THR A 195 14.30 10.77 -0.48
N LEU A 196 13.58 11.24 -1.51
CA LEU A 196 14.24 11.77 -2.70
C LEU A 196 15.03 13.04 -2.44
N GLU A 197 14.52 13.96 -1.62
CA GLU A 197 15.24 15.18 -1.24
C GLU A 197 16.54 14.84 -0.49
N ASP A 198 16.49 13.87 0.43
CA ASP A 198 17.65 13.40 1.18
C ASP A 198 18.70 12.73 0.27
N LEU A 199 18.26 12.03 -0.78
CA LEU A 199 19.12 11.49 -1.84
C LEU A 199 19.62 12.56 -2.83
N GLY A 200 19.27 13.84 -2.64
CA GLY A 200 19.69 14.96 -3.48
C GLY A 200 18.97 15.03 -4.84
N VAL A 201 17.86 14.31 -4.98
CA VAL A 201 16.93 14.42 -6.10
C VAL A 201 15.91 15.50 -5.77
N ASN A 202 15.55 16.36 -6.73
CA ASN A 202 14.53 17.39 -6.52
C ASN A 202 13.19 16.91 -7.14
N PRO A 203 12.34 16.19 -6.37
CA PRO A 203 11.01 15.82 -6.82
C PRO A 203 10.14 17.07 -7.03
N LYS A 204 9.20 16.98 -7.97
CA LYS A 204 8.21 18.05 -8.13
C LYS A 204 7.17 17.92 -7.01
N PRO A 205 6.92 18.97 -6.22
CA PRO A 205 5.88 18.92 -5.21
C PRO A 205 4.52 18.74 -5.87
N VAL A 206 3.64 18.02 -5.19
CA VAL A 206 2.21 18.01 -5.47
C VAL A 206 1.56 19.01 -4.53
N CYS A 207 0.60 19.78 -5.06
CA CYS A 207 0.02 20.93 -4.39
C CYS A 207 -1.40 20.63 -3.94
#